data_AF-A0A9X2KLD8-F1
#
_entry.id   AF-A0A9X2KLD8-F1
#
_cell.length_a   1.000
_cell.length_b   1.000
_cell.length_c   1.000
_cell.angle_alpha   90.00
_cell.angle_beta   90.00
_cell.angle_gamma   90.00
#
_symmetry.space_group_name_H-M   'P 1'
#
loop_
_entity.id
_entity.type
_entity.pdbx_description
1 polymer ?
#
loop_
_entity_poly.entity_id
_entity_poly.type
_entity_poly.pdbx_seq_one_letter_code
_entity_poly.pdbx_strand_id
1 'polypeptide(L)'
;MYEDTVRLSQEHSENFAYIAHGARVTWKAMSLCGDPAELSNFSQIDSIYPFEKVSSSAKHYISAALEHLLMWADYAAPQKFHPEQETVLTSRPVHALARASLESSAQAVWLLNTVDIKECLRRHISLFRWNLGEYKKSNNDPEHKKRLKDWDAAVVKRVSACFEEREISPPGGYMNVIRWACEPEDLALEWKNVERIWRAASGAAHGMPWTNFELMDVSVGEEYEEGQYRTTLYPDPELMFEVLEAGYQMTQYAAMKYMFNCGANIEELLRQATMWLANHITYKEGANLETIERLRSGRVGQTSNGER
;
A
#
# COMPACT_ATOMS: atom_id res chain seq x y z
N MET A 1 -8.76 18.64 25.52
CA MET A 1 -7.66 17.93 26.21
C MET A 1 -8.09 16.49 26.30
N TYR A 2 -7.29 15.56 25.77
CA TYR A 2 -7.57 14.13 25.80
C TYR A 2 -7.18 13.60 27.19
N GLU A 3 -8.07 13.71 28.18
CA GLU A 3 -7.80 13.24 29.55
C GLU A 3 -7.71 11.70 29.62
N ASP A 4 -8.19 10.99 28.59
CA ASP A 4 -8.22 9.53 28.51
C ASP A 4 -7.34 9.01 27.35
N THR A 5 -6.02 9.14 27.45
CA THR A 5 -5.08 8.48 26.51
C THR A 5 -4.53 7.20 27.11
N VAL A 6 -4.51 6.13 26.32
CA VAL A 6 -3.90 4.85 26.69
C VAL A 6 -2.53 4.76 26.04
N ARG A 7 -1.51 4.46 26.85
CA ARG A 7 -0.14 4.28 26.36
C ARG A 7 -0.05 2.96 25.57
N LEU A 8 0.46 3.04 24.34
CA LEU A 8 0.78 1.85 23.54
C LEU A 8 1.81 0.98 24.26
N SER A 9 1.64 -0.34 24.15
CA SER A 9 2.64 -1.30 24.60
C SER A 9 3.94 -1.15 23.78
N GLN A 10 5.05 -1.66 24.30
CA GLN A 10 6.31 -1.67 23.57
C GLN A 10 6.20 -2.47 22.27
N GLU A 11 5.53 -3.63 22.31
CA GLU A 11 5.30 -4.50 21.16
C GLU A 11 4.52 -3.78 20.05
N HIS A 12 3.40 -3.11 20.39
CA HIS A 12 2.64 -2.31 19.41
C HIS A 12 3.47 -1.18 18.81
N SER A 13 4.30 -0.52 19.63
CA SER A 13 5.21 0.52 19.15
C SER A 13 6.24 -0.01 18.15
N GLU A 14 6.79 -1.20 18.40
CA GLU A 14 7.76 -1.87 17.53
C GLU A 14 7.11 -2.32 16.22
N ASN A 15 5.89 -2.88 16.28
CA ASN A 15 5.09 -3.27 15.13
C ASN A 15 4.77 -2.08 14.21
N PHE A 16 4.35 -0.95 14.77
CA PHE A 16 4.15 0.27 13.97
C PHE A 16 5.47 0.81 13.39
N ALA A 17 6.57 0.77 14.15
CA ALA A 17 7.87 1.17 13.64
C ALA A 17 8.35 0.28 12.50
N TYR A 18 8.10 -1.04 12.56
CA TYR A 18 8.41 -1.99 11.50
C TYR A 18 7.73 -1.60 10.18
N ILE A 19 6.42 -1.35 10.20
CA ILE A 19 5.68 -0.93 9.00
C ILE A 19 6.18 0.42 8.50
N ALA A 20 6.36 1.39 9.41
CA ALA A 20 6.81 2.73 9.06
C ALA A 20 8.20 2.75 8.40
N HIS A 21 9.14 1.99 8.93
CA HIS A 21 10.47 1.85 8.34
C HIS A 21 10.43 1.05 7.04
N GLY A 22 9.66 -0.03 7.02
CA GLY A 22 9.45 -0.86 5.84
C GLY A 22 8.90 -0.06 4.66
N ALA A 23 7.85 0.74 4.87
CA ALA A 23 7.27 1.61 3.85
C ALA A 23 8.30 2.62 3.31
N ARG A 24 9.13 3.19 4.18
CA ARG A 24 10.20 4.13 3.79
C ARG A 24 11.31 3.47 2.97
N VAL A 25 11.72 2.25 3.33
CA VAL A 25 12.69 1.47 2.54
C VAL A 25 12.11 1.15 1.16
N THR A 26 10.87 0.63 1.12
CA THR A 26 10.19 0.30 -0.14
C THR A 26 10.04 1.54 -1.04
N TRP A 27 9.61 2.67 -0.47
CA TRP A 27 9.52 3.94 -1.20
C TRP A 27 10.87 4.39 -1.73
N LYS A 28 11.91 4.35 -0.89
CA LYS A 28 13.23 4.80 -1.31
C LYS A 28 13.76 3.92 -2.44
N ALA A 29 13.61 2.60 -2.35
CA ALA A 29 13.98 1.67 -3.42
C ALA A 29 13.22 1.96 -4.73
N MET A 30 11.89 2.18 -4.65
CA MET A 30 11.07 2.58 -5.80
C MET A 30 11.50 3.92 -6.41
N SER A 31 11.91 4.89 -5.60
CA SER A 31 12.40 6.19 -6.07
C SER A 31 13.76 6.09 -6.79
N LEU A 32 14.57 5.09 -6.43
CA LEU A 32 15.86 4.80 -7.06
C LEU A 32 15.69 3.91 -8.30
N CYS A 33 14.58 3.19 -8.43
CA CYS A 33 14.23 2.44 -9.62
C CYS A 33 13.93 3.42 -10.78
N GLY A 34 14.86 3.48 -11.73
CA GLY A 34 14.75 4.27 -12.96
C GLY A 34 13.71 3.71 -13.94
N ASP A 35 13.86 4.11 -15.20
CA ASP A 35 13.03 3.62 -16.30
C ASP A 35 13.29 2.11 -16.57
N PRO A 36 12.33 1.40 -17.19
CA PRO A 36 12.53 0.01 -17.58
C PRO A 36 13.81 -0.19 -18.39
N ALA A 37 14.63 -1.16 -17.98
CA ALA A 37 15.85 -1.53 -18.70
C ALA A 37 15.51 -2.10 -20.09
N GLU A 38 16.47 -2.04 -21.02
CA GLU A 38 16.33 -2.69 -22.32
C GLU A 38 16.05 -4.19 -22.14
N LEU A 39 15.14 -4.74 -22.96
CA LEU A 39 14.70 -6.14 -22.92
C LEU A 39 13.99 -6.58 -21.62
N SER A 40 13.79 -5.69 -20.64
CA SER A 40 12.95 -5.98 -19.48
C SER A 40 11.49 -6.28 -19.89
N ASN A 41 10.74 -6.94 -19.00
CA ASN A 41 9.33 -7.24 -19.27
C ASN A 41 8.53 -5.97 -19.59
N PHE A 42 8.74 -4.89 -18.83
CA PHE A 42 8.08 -3.63 -19.10
C PHE A 42 8.51 -3.01 -20.44
N SER A 43 9.79 -3.08 -20.82
CA SER A 43 10.24 -2.60 -22.13
C SER A 43 9.51 -3.33 -23.27
N GLN A 44 9.33 -4.65 -23.14
CA GLN A 44 8.61 -5.45 -24.13
C GLN A 44 7.12 -5.12 -24.15
N ILE A 45 6.45 -5.06 -23.00
CA ILE A 45 5.01 -4.76 -22.90
C ILE A 45 4.71 -3.35 -23.45
N ASP A 46 5.49 -2.34 -23.05
CA ASP A 46 5.29 -0.96 -23.48
C ASP A 46 5.59 -0.76 -24.98
N SER A 47 6.37 -1.64 -25.60
CA SER A 47 6.58 -1.64 -27.06
C SER A 47 5.33 -2.11 -27.82
N ILE A 48 4.55 -3.02 -27.23
CA ILE A 48 3.29 -3.51 -27.81
C ILE A 48 2.19 -2.46 -27.68
N TYR A 49 2.14 -1.75 -26.55
CA TYR A 49 1.17 -0.68 -26.30
C TYR A 49 1.85 0.61 -25.77
N PRO A 50 2.29 1.51 -26.66
CA PRO A 50 3.13 2.64 -26.29
C PRO A 50 2.38 3.88 -25.79
N PHE A 51 1.04 3.84 -25.77
CA PHE A 51 0.20 5.01 -25.49
C PHE A 51 0.10 5.29 -23.99
N GLU A 52 -0.71 4.51 -23.29
CA GLU A 52 -0.81 4.51 -21.83
C GLU A 52 0.04 3.35 -21.32
N LYS A 53 1.32 3.60 -21.02
CA LYS A 53 2.30 2.57 -20.67
C LYS A 53 1.94 1.80 -19.40
N VAL A 54 2.16 0.49 -19.40
CA VAL A 54 1.91 -0.39 -18.25
C VAL A 54 2.85 -0.05 -17.11
N SER A 55 4.14 0.20 -17.42
CA SER A 55 5.14 0.60 -16.43
C SER A 55 4.75 1.88 -15.68
N SER A 56 4.23 2.89 -16.38
CA SER A 56 3.79 4.15 -15.79
C SER A 56 2.59 3.96 -14.86
N SER A 57 1.59 3.19 -15.29
CA SER A 57 0.41 2.91 -14.47
C SER A 57 0.74 2.07 -13.23
N ALA A 58 1.56 1.02 -13.37
CA ALA A 58 2.02 0.22 -12.25
C ALA A 58 2.79 1.08 -11.22
N LYS A 59 3.72 1.93 -11.68
CA LYS A 59 4.45 2.85 -10.81
C LYS A 59 3.51 3.79 -10.08
N HIS A 60 2.50 4.33 -10.77
CA HIS A 60 1.51 5.23 -10.17
C HIS A 60 0.73 4.57 -9.04
N TYR A 61 0.22 3.36 -9.23
CA TYR A 61 -0.52 2.62 -8.20
C TYR A 61 0.35 2.33 -6.97
N ILE A 62 1.62 1.94 -7.18
CA ILE A 62 2.55 1.66 -6.08
C ILE A 62 2.93 2.94 -5.34
N SER A 63 3.20 4.04 -6.06
CA SER A 63 3.48 5.34 -5.46
C SER A 63 2.30 5.83 -4.62
N ALA A 64 1.07 5.74 -5.12
CA ALA A 64 -0.12 6.13 -4.37
C ALA A 64 -0.26 5.30 -3.07
N ALA A 65 -0.01 3.98 -3.14
CA ALA A 65 -0.03 3.13 -1.95
C ALA A 65 1.02 3.57 -0.91
N LEU A 66 2.25 3.82 -1.36
CA LEU A 66 3.33 4.29 -0.50
C LEU A 66 3.06 5.68 0.08
N GLU A 67 2.49 6.61 -0.68
CA GLU A 67 2.13 7.95 -0.18
C GLU A 67 1.16 7.87 1.00
N HIS A 68 0.18 6.98 0.95
CA HIS A 68 -0.74 6.75 2.07
C HIS A 68 -0.04 6.16 3.31
N LEU A 69 0.81 5.14 3.11
CA LEU A 69 1.59 4.55 4.22
C LEU A 69 2.60 5.54 4.81
N LEU A 70 3.26 6.35 3.97
CA LEU A 70 4.23 7.35 4.41
C LEU A 70 3.56 8.49 5.16
N MET A 71 2.40 8.96 4.71
CA MET A 71 1.63 9.97 5.44
C MET A 71 1.30 9.48 6.85
N TRP A 72 0.87 8.22 6.98
CA TRP A 72 0.68 7.60 8.29
C TRP A 72 2.00 7.48 9.07
N ALA A 73 3.06 6.96 8.44
CA ALA A 73 4.35 6.71 9.07
C ALA A 73 5.02 7.99 9.59
N ASP A 74 4.90 9.10 8.86
CA ASP A 74 5.46 10.39 9.26
C ASP A 74 4.74 10.99 10.47
N TYR A 75 3.46 10.67 10.62
CA TYR A 75 2.68 11.02 11.81
C TYR A 75 2.96 10.08 12.99
N ALA A 76 2.90 8.76 12.75
CA ALA A 76 2.94 7.74 13.79
C ALA A 76 4.35 7.43 14.31
N ALA A 77 5.34 7.47 13.43
CA ALA A 77 6.74 7.12 13.72
C ALA A 77 7.68 8.07 12.95
N PRO A 78 7.76 9.35 13.36
CA PRO A 78 8.56 10.35 12.66
C PRO A 78 10.05 9.99 12.70
N GLN A 79 10.79 10.36 11.65
CA GLN A 79 12.22 10.07 11.57
C GLN A 79 13.04 10.84 12.62
N LYS A 80 12.55 11.99 13.08
CA LYS A 80 13.18 12.84 14.09
C LYS A 80 12.13 13.18 15.14
N PHE A 81 12.53 13.08 16.41
CA PHE A 81 11.66 13.38 17.55
C PHE A 81 12.07 14.72 18.17
N HIS A 82 11.08 15.58 18.44
CA HIS A 82 11.26 16.63 19.42
C HIS A 82 11.03 16.04 20.82
N PRO A 83 11.80 16.40 21.87
CA PRO A 83 11.63 15.84 23.21
C PRO A 83 10.23 16.00 23.80
N GLU A 84 9.51 17.03 23.38
CA GLU A 84 8.13 17.34 23.83
C GLU A 84 7.05 16.81 22.88
N GLN A 85 7.42 16.08 21.82
CA GLN A 85 6.45 15.59 20.86
C GLN A 85 5.71 14.37 21.41
N GLU A 86 4.39 14.50 21.50
CA GLU A 86 3.46 13.40 21.76
C GLU A 86 2.66 13.08 20.50
N THR A 87 2.56 11.80 20.15
CA THR A 87 1.74 11.33 19.02
C THR A 87 0.51 10.61 19.55
N VAL A 88 -0.67 11.12 19.22
CA VAL A 88 -1.96 10.52 19.59
C VAL A 88 -2.58 9.87 18.37
N LEU A 89 -2.62 8.54 18.34
CA LEU A 89 -3.23 7.82 17.22
C LEU A 89 -4.75 7.68 17.42
N THR A 90 -5.49 7.84 16.34
CA THR A 90 -6.93 7.57 16.30
C THR A 90 -7.23 6.53 15.23
N SER A 91 -8.22 5.68 15.45
CA SER A 91 -8.48 4.52 14.57
C SER A 91 -8.89 4.93 13.15
N ARG A 92 -9.78 5.92 12.98
CA ARG A 92 -10.35 6.24 11.65
C ARG A 92 -9.32 6.71 10.60
N PRO A 93 -8.42 7.67 10.89
CA PRO A 93 -7.40 8.06 9.93
C PRO A 93 -6.45 6.91 9.55
N VAL A 94 -6.09 6.06 10.53
CA VAL A 94 -5.24 4.89 10.27
C VAL A 94 -5.92 3.92 9.31
N HIS A 95 -7.16 3.54 9.59
CA HIS A 95 -7.93 2.66 8.72
C HIS A 95 -8.17 3.26 7.33
N ALA A 96 -8.44 4.57 7.24
CA ALA A 96 -8.65 5.24 5.96
C ALA A 96 -7.38 5.22 5.08
N LEU A 97 -6.21 5.55 5.65
CA LEU A 97 -4.94 5.54 4.94
C LEU A 97 -4.52 4.11 4.56
N ALA A 98 -4.62 3.16 5.48
CA ALA A 98 -4.29 1.77 5.23
C ALA A 98 -5.20 1.14 4.15
N ARG A 99 -6.50 1.46 4.17
CA ARG A 99 -7.44 1.07 3.10
C ARG A 99 -7.02 1.62 1.74
N ALA A 100 -6.69 2.90 1.65
CA ALA A 100 -6.30 3.52 0.39
C ALA A 100 -4.99 2.92 -0.15
N SER A 101 -4.05 2.58 0.75
CA SER A 101 -2.86 1.80 0.40
C SER A 101 -3.20 0.42 -0.15
N LEU A 102 -4.10 -0.31 0.52
CA LEU A 102 -4.52 -1.65 0.10
C LEU A 102 -5.21 -1.62 -1.26
N GLU A 103 -6.14 -0.68 -1.49
CA GLU A 103 -6.84 -0.52 -2.77
C GLU A 103 -5.87 -0.22 -3.93
N SER A 104 -4.91 0.68 -3.70
CA SER A 104 -3.93 1.08 -4.72
C SER A 104 -2.93 -0.04 -5.01
N SER A 105 -2.39 -0.68 -3.97
CA SER A 105 -1.45 -1.79 -4.14
C SER A 105 -2.12 -3.02 -4.76
N ALA A 106 -3.38 -3.33 -4.45
CA ALA A 106 -4.13 -4.43 -5.07
C ALA A 106 -4.22 -4.29 -6.60
N GLN A 107 -4.41 -3.07 -7.12
CA GLN A 107 -4.41 -2.82 -8.57
C GLN A 107 -3.04 -3.15 -9.18
N ALA A 108 -1.94 -2.75 -8.52
CA ALA A 108 -0.59 -3.08 -8.97
C ALA A 108 -0.29 -4.58 -8.88
N VAL A 109 -0.68 -5.25 -7.80
CA VAL A 109 -0.47 -6.69 -7.65
C VAL A 109 -1.25 -7.46 -8.72
N TRP A 110 -2.54 -7.18 -8.90
CA TRP A 110 -3.32 -7.85 -9.93
C TRP A 110 -2.73 -7.63 -11.32
N LEU A 111 -2.33 -6.40 -11.65
CA LEU A 111 -1.68 -6.07 -12.91
C LEU A 111 -0.38 -6.87 -13.16
N LEU A 112 0.46 -7.01 -12.12
CA LEU A 112 1.80 -7.59 -12.22
C LEU A 112 1.87 -9.08 -11.86
N ASN A 113 0.78 -9.68 -11.36
CA ASN A 113 0.72 -11.09 -11.01
C ASN A 113 0.50 -11.99 -12.24
N THR A 114 1.39 -11.88 -13.22
CA THR A 114 1.44 -12.72 -14.40
C THR A 114 2.81 -12.61 -15.05
N VAL A 115 3.26 -13.70 -15.69
CA VAL A 115 4.45 -13.71 -16.56
C VAL A 115 4.10 -13.55 -18.03
N ASP A 116 2.81 -13.66 -18.39
CA ASP A 116 2.33 -13.47 -19.75
C ASP A 116 2.14 -11.97 -20.04
N ILE A 117 2.94 -11.47 -20.98
CA ILE A 117 2.89 -10.10 -21.51
C ILE A 117 1.49 -9.74 -22.01
N LYS A 118 0.79 -10.65 -22.69
CA LYS A 118 -0.56 -10.39 -23.19
C LYS A 118 -1.57 -10.25 -22.06
N GLU A 119 -1.50 -11.13 -21.06
CA GLU A 119 -2.36 -11.03 -19.89
C GLU A 119 -2.08 -9.76 -19.07
N CYS A 120 -0.81 -9.37 -18.91
CA CYS A 120 -0.46 -8.12 -18.25
C CYS A 120 -1.07 -6.91 -18.98
N LEU A 121 -0.94 -6.87 -20.31
CA LEU A 121 -1.56 -5.84 -21.14
C LEU A 121 -3.10 -5.87 -21.03
N ARG A 122 -3.73 -7.05 -21.05
CA ARG A 122 -5.19 -7.18 -20.91
C ARG A 122 -5.67 -6.58 -19.57
N ARG A 123 -5.02 -6.93 -18.46
CA ARG A 123 -5.33 -6.40 -17.12
C ARG A 123 -5.11 -4.89 -17.05
N HIS A 124 -4.04 -4.39 -17.65
CA HIS A 124 -3.77 -2.96 -17.76
C HIS A 124 -4.91 -2.22 -18.46
N ILE A 125 -5.35 -2.70 -19.63
CA ILE A 125 -6.46 -2.08 -20.35
C ILE A 125 -7.75 -2.16 -19.53
N SER A 126 -8.05 -3.29 -18.86
CA SER A 126 -9.19 -3.40 -17.95
C SER A 126 -9.16 -2.34 -16.84
N LEU A 127 -8.01 -2.12 -16.18
CA LEU A 127 -7.86 -1.08 -15.15
C LEU A 127 -7.95 0.33 -15.72
N PHE A 128 -7.34 0.57 -16.88
CA PHE A 128 -7.38 1.88 -17.53
C PHE A 128 -8.81 2.28 -17.90
N ARG A 129 -9.57 1.36 -18.51
CA ARG A 129 -10.98 1.58 -18.84
C ARG A 129 -11.84 1.78 -17.59
N TRP A 130 -11.53 1.08 -16.50
CA TRP A 130 -12.18 1.32 -15.22
C TRP A 130 -11.93 2.74 -14.71
N ASN A 131 -10.68 3.21 -14.76
CA ASN A 131 -10.29 4.57 -14.36
C ASN A 131 -10.99 5.64 -15.21
N LEU A 132 -11.13 5.45 -16.52
CA LEU A 132 -11.92 6.36 -17.38
C LEU A 132 -13.38 6.42 -16.92
N GLY A 133 -13.95 5.28 -16.51
CA GLY A 133 -15.28 5.19 -15.93
C GLY A 133 -15.43 6.01 -14.63
N GLU A 134 -14.47 5.90 -13.72
CA GLU A 134 -14.45 6.69 -12.48
C GLU A 134 -14.23 8.19 -12.76
N TYR A 135 -13.32 8.53 -13.67
CA TYR A 135 -13.08 9.92 -14.06
C TYR A 135 -14.33 10.57 -14.68
N LYS A 136 -15.09 9.79 -15.46
CA LYS A 136 -16.37 10.24 -16.01
C LYS A 136 -17.42 10.52 -14.93
N LYS A 137 -17.40 9.79 -13.82
CA LYS A 137 -18.33 10.01 -12.68
C LYS A 137 -17.94 11.24 -11.86
N SER A 138 -16.65 11.57 -11.79
CA SER A 138 -16.15 12.68 -10.97
C SER A 138 -16.38 14.07 -11.57
N ASN A 139 -16.85 14.16 -12.82
CA ASN A 139 -17.09 15.42 -13.52
C ASN A 139 -18.53 15.46 -14.06
N ASN A 140 -19.19 16.61 -14.00
CA ASN A 140 -20.56 16.79 -14.50
C ASN A 140 -20.65 17.42 -15.90
N ASP A 141 -19.55 17.92 -16.46
CA ASP A 141 -19.52 18.52 -17.81
C ASP A 141 -19.83 17.47 -18.90
N PRO A 142 -20.91 17.64 -19.70
CA PRO A 142 -21.26 16.72 -20.78
C PRO A 142 -20.18 16.57 -21.85
N GLU A 143 -19.48 17.64 -22.21
CA GLU A 143 -18.41 17.58 -23.22
C GLU A 143 -17.22 16.78 -22.70
N HIS A 144 -16.85 16.98 -21.44
CA HIS A 144 -15.86 16.13 -20.79
C HIS A 144 -16.25 14.65 -20.78
N LYS A 145 -17.49 14.32 -20.41
CA LYS A 145 -18.01 12.94 -20.42
C LYS A 145 -17.98 12.32 -21.81
N LYS A 146 -18.25 13.12 -22.86
CA LYS A 146 -18.16 12.69 -24.26
C LYS A 146 -16.71 12.40 -24.64
N ARG A 147 -15.75 13.28 -24.31
CA ARG A 147 -14.32 13.04 -24.56
C ARG A 147 -13.81 11.74 -23.93
N LEU A 148 -14.20 11.46 -22.69
CA LEU A 148 -13.82 10.21 -22.02
C LEU A 148 -14.44 8.96 -22.67
N LYS A 149 -15.67 9.06 -23.17
CA LYS A 149 -16.31 7.99 -23.95
C LYS A 149 -15.56 7.74 -25.26
N ASP A 150 -15.18 8.80 -25.96
CA ASP A 150 -14.44 8.71 -27.21
C ASP A 150 -13.02 8.14 -26.98
N TRP A 151 -12.38 8.48 -25.85
CA TRP A 151 -11.10 7.88 -25.44
C TRP A 151 -11.22 6.39 -25.14
N ASP A 152 -12.23 5.96 -24.37
CA ASP A 152 -12.47 4.53 -24.12
C ASP A 152 -12.66 3.74 -25.43
N ALA A 153 -13.48 4.27 -26.36
CA ALA A 153 -13.67 3.67 -27.67
C ALA A 153 -12.38 3.61 -28.50
N ALA A 154 -11.52 4.64 -28.42
CA ALA A 154 -10.23 4.64 -29.09
C ALA A 154 -9.27 3.59 -28.51
N VAL A 155 -9.28 3.39 -27.19
CA VAL A 155 -8.48 2.35 -26.51
C VAL A 155 -8.91 0.96 -26.98
N VAL A 156 -10.20 0.65 -26.95
CA VAL A 156 -10.76 -0.63 -27.44
C VAL A 156 -10.35 -0.87 -28.89
N LYS A 157 -10.49 0.15 -29.75
CA LYS A 157 -10.09 0.05 -31.16
C LYS A 157 -8.60 -0.26 -31.33
N ARG A 158 -7.71 0.40 -30.57
CA ARG A 158 -6.25 0.18 -30.65
C ARG A 158 -5.85 -1.26 -30.34
N VAL A 159 -6.53 -1.92 -29.41
CA VAL A 159 -6.16 -3.27 -28.96
C VAL A 159 -7.03 -4.39 -29.57
N SER A 160 -7.95 -4.05 -30.47
CA SER A 160 -8.91 -5.00 -31.09
C SER A 160 -8.28 -6.13 -31.91
N ALA A 161 -7.04 -5.97 -32.38
CA ALA A 161 -6.30 -7.04 -33.04
C ALA A 161 -5.80 -8.13 -32.06
N CYS A 162 -5.76 -7.84 -30.76
CA CYS A 162 -5.25 -8.73 -29.72
C CYS A 162 -6.33 -9.23 -28.77
N PHE A 163 -7.37 -8.45 -28.52
CA PHE A 163 -8.42 -8.75 -27.55
C PHE A 163 -9.80 -8.43 -28.08
N GLU A 164 -10.77 -9.27 -27.71
CA GLU A 164 -12.18 -8.94 -27.80
C GLU A 164 -12.55 -7.94 -26.69
N GLU A 165 -13.51 -7.05 -26.95
CA GLU A 165 -13.89 -6.00 -25.99
C GLU A 165 -14.30 -6.58 -24.62
N ARG A 166 -14.93 -7.76 -24.60
CA ARG A 166 -15.33 -8.43 -23.35
C ARG A 166 -14.14 -8.83 -22.48
N GLU A 167 -13.00 -9.18 -23.07
CA GLU A 167 -11.80 -9.64 -22.36
C GLU A 167 -11.10 -8.51 -21.61
N ILE A 168 -11.25 -7.28 -22.09
CA ILE A 168 -10.72 -6.05 -21.51
C ILE A 168 -11.79 -5.25 -20.77
N SER A 169 -12.83 -5.93 -20.25
CA SER A 169 -13.86 -5.27 -19.43
C SER A 169 -13.28 -4.80 -18.09
N PRO A 170 -13.80 -3.71 -17.51
CA PRO A 170 -13.46 -3.30 -16.15
C PRO A 170 -13.68 -4.42 -15.12
N PRO A 171 -12.93 -4.46 -14.01
CA PRO A 171 -12.90 -5.57 -13.06
C PRO A 171 -14.16 -5.71 -12.18
N GLY A 172 -15.18 -4.85 -12.35
CA GLY A 172 -16.43 -4.90 -11.57
C GLY A 172 -16.35 -4.30 -10.16
N GLY A 173 -15.21 -3.72 -9.78
CA GLY A 173 -15.03 -2.97 -8.52
C GLY A 173 -13.81 -3.42 -7.72
N TYR A 174 -13.51 -2.70 -6.63
CA TYR A 174 -12.35 -2.96 -5.78
C TYR A 174 -12.32 -4.36 -5.18
N MET A 175 -13.47 -4.91 -4.76
CA MET A 175 -13.52 -6.23 -4.13
C MET A 175 -12.94 -7.34 -5.01
N ASN A 176 -13.25 -7.31 -6.31
CA ASN A 176 -12.72 -8.29 -7.26
C ASN A 176 -11.20 -8.13 -7.41
N VAL A 177 -10.72 -6.89 -7.54
CA VAL A 177 -9.28 -6.61 -7.66
C VAL A 177 -8.53 -7.02 -6.41
N ILE A 178 -9.07 -6.75 -5.22
CA ILE A 178 -8.48 -7.16 -3.94
C ILE A 178 -8.40 -8.69 -3.85
N ARG A 179 -9.48 -9.39 -4.22
CA ARG A 179 -9.49 -10.85 -4.23
C ARG A 179 -8.44 -11.42 -5.18
N TRP A 180 -8.36 -10.92 -6.41
CA TRP A 180 -7.36 -11.38 -7.38
C TRP A 180 -5.93 -11.00 -7.00
N ALA A 181 -5.75 -9.87 -6.30
CA ALA A 181 -4.46 -9.47 -5.77
C ALA A 181 -3.93 -10.44 -4.70
N CYS A 182 -4.80 -11.22 -4.05
CA CYS A 182 -4.43 -12.24 -3.06
C CYS A 182 -4.24 -13.64 -3.67
N GLU A 183 -4.31 -13.80 -5.00
CA GLU A 183 -4.03 -15.07 -5.67
C GLU A 183 -2.55 -15.52 -5.70
N PRO A 184 -1.53 -14.63 -5.72
CA PRO A 184 -0.14 -15.10 -5.74
C PRO A 184 0.21 -15.89 -4.47
N GLU A 185 0.76 -17.09 -4.63
CA GLU A 185 1.15 -17.98 -3.52
C GLU A 185 2.30 -17.41 -2.67
N ASP A 186 3.15 -16.58 -3.28
CA ASP A 186 4.27 -15.88 -2.64
C ASP A 186 3.85 -14.58 -1.93
N LEU A 187 2.56 -14.22 -1.96
CA LEU A 187 1.96 -13.18 -1.14
C LEU A 187 1.14 -13.85 -0.02
N ALA A 188 1.64 -13.79 1.21
CA ALA A 188 1.04 -14.45 2.39
C ALA A 188 -0.24 -13.75 2.91
N LEU A 189 -1.16 -13.36 2.02
CA LEU A 189 -2.43 -12.71 2.34
C LEU A 189 -3.60 -13.56 1.83
N GLU A 190 -4.47 -14.00 2.75
CA GLU A 190 -5.68 -14.75 2.40
C GLU A 190 -6.83 -13.79 2.09
N TRP A 191 -7.52 -14.01 0.96
CA TRP A 191 -8.46 -13.03 0.41
C TRP A 191 -9.67 -12.76 1.30
N LYS A 192 -10.19 -13.73 2.08
CA LYS A 192 -11.33 -13.50 2.99
C LYS A 192 -10.90 -12.64 4.18
N ASN A 193 -9.71 -12.86 4.71
CA ASN A 193 -9.12 -12.03 5.75
C ASN A 193 -8.94 -10.59 5.24
N VAL A 194 -8.36 -10.42 4.04
CA VAL A 194 -8.18 -9.10 3.43
C VAL A 194 -9.52 -8.42 3.14
N GLU A 195 -10.54 -9.16 2.68
CA GLU A 195 -11.89 -8.62 2.50
C GLU A 195 -12.48 -8.11 3.82
N ARG A 196 -12.36 -8.88 4.92
CA ARG A 196 -12.84 -8.46 6.24
C ARG A 196 -12.16 -7.17 6.67
N ILE A 197 -10.83 -7.12 6.59
CA ILE A 197 -10.01 -5.94 6.91
C ILE A 197 -10.45 -4.73 6.08
N TRP A 198 -10.57 -4.90 4.75
CA TRP A 198 -10.97 -3.83 3.85
C TRP A 198 -12.38 -3.29 4.14
N ARG A 199 -13.35 -4.17 4.44
CA ARG A 199 -14.71 -3.75 4.80
C ARG A 199 -14.75 -2.99 6.12
N ALA A 200 -14.04 -3.46 7.14
CA ALA A 200 -13.93 -2.77 8.42
C ALA A 200 -13.30 -1.39 8.25
N ALA A 201 -12.20 -1.31 7.51
CA ALA A 201 -11.52 -0.05 7.23
C ALA A 201 -12.38 0.93 6.40
N SER A 202 -13.15 0.40 5.44
CA SER A 202 -14.11 1.18 4.66
C SER A 202 -15.22 1.75 5.55
N GLY A 203 -15.81 0.91 6.41
CA GLY A 203 -16.80 1.33 7.39
C GLY A 203 -16.26 2.45 8.30
N ALA A 204 -15.02 2.32 8.78
CA ALA A 204 -14.39 3.28 9.67
C ALA A 204 -14.18 4.64 8.97
N ALA A 205 -13.69 4.60 7.73
CA ALA A 205 -13.46 5.78 6.90
C ALA A 205 -14.76 6.54 6.59
N HIS A 206 -15.88 5.83 6.45
CA HIS A 206 -17.21 6.41 6.23
C HIS A 206 -17.98 6.71 7.52
N GLY A 207 -17.40 6.41 8.69
CA GLY A 207 -18.00 6.67 9.99
C GLY A 207 -19.20 5.79 10.34
N MET A 208 -19.24 4.57 9.79
CA MET A 208 -20.32 3.63 10.03
C MET A 208 -20.33 3.18 11.51
N PRO A 209 -21.47 3.28 12.23
CA PRO A 209 -21.50 3.04 13.68
C PRO A 209 -21.04 1.63 14.10
N TRP A 210 -21.31 0.61 13.28
CA TRP A 210 -20.93 -0.77 13.60
C TRP A 210 -19.42 -0.97 13.74
N THR A 211 -18.61 -0.11 13.12
CA THR A 211 -17.15 -0.20 13.25
C THR A 211 -16.63 0.13 14.64
N ASN A 212 -17.42 0.85 15.46
CA ASN A 212 -17.06 1.07 16.86
C ASN A 212 -17.12 -0.23 17.67
N PHE A 213 -17.90 -1.23 17.27
CA PHE A 213 -17.95 -2.54 17.93
C PHE A 213 -16.88 -3.50 17.44
N GLU A 214 -16.37 -3.29 16.23
CA GLU A 214 -15.39 -4.16 15.59
C GLU A 214 -13.96 -3.68 15.76
N LEU A 215 -13.72 -2.37 15.91
CA LEU A 215 -12.37 -1.75 15.83
C LEU A 215 -11.94 -1.00 17.10
N MET A 216 -12.76 -1.03 18.15
CA MET A 216 -12.51 -0.31 19.39
C MET A 216 -12.78 -1.22 20.58
N ASP A 217 -12.00 -1.04 21.63
CA ASP A 217 -12.33 -1.52 22.95
C ASP A 217 -13.39 -0.61 23.58
N VAL A 218 -14.49 -1.23 24.05
CA VAL A 218 -15.60 -0.52 24.67
C VAL A 218 -15.54 -0.70 26.18
N SER A 219 -15.29 0.39 26.90
CA SER A 219 -15.45 0.43 28.36
C SER A 219 -16.84 0.98 28.70
N VAL A 220 -17.67 0.14 29.32
CA VAL A 220 -19.01 0.53 29.80
C VAL A 220 -18.87 1.20 31.17
N GLY A 221 -19.36 2.42 31.28
CA GLY A 221 -19.39 3.23 32.49
C GLY A 221 -20.77 3.26 33.14
N GLU A 222 -21.07 4.37 33.82
CA GLU A 222 -22.31 4.56 34.56
C GLU A 222 -23.55 4.60 33.65
N GLU A 223 -24.63 4.00 34.14
CA GLU A 223 -25.96 4.11 33.56
C GLU A 223 -26.49 5.54 33.77
N TYR A 224 -26.89 6.22 32.69
CA TYR A 224 -27.42 7.59 32.75
C TYR A 224 -28.91 7.68 32.43
N GLU A 225 -29.49 6.64 31.81
CA GLU A 225 -30.92 6.40 31.64
C GLU A 225 -31.15 4.88 31.65
N GLU A 226 -32.38 4.41 31.91
CA GLU A 226 -32.69 2.97 31.97
C GLU A 226 -32.26 2.26 30.67
N GLY A 227 -31.26 1.38 30.79
CA GLY A 227 -30.64 0.66 29.68
C GLY A 227 -29.63 1.45 28.85
N GLN A 228 -29.28 2.69 29.22
CA GLN A 228 -28.31 3.55 28.53
C GLN A 228 -27.07 3.79 29.40
N TYR A 229 -25.92 3.35 28.92
CA TYR A 229 -24.64 3.45 29.64
C TYR A 229 -23.71 4.43 28.95
N ARG A 230 -22.98 5.23 29.74
CA ARG A 230 -21.84 5.99 29.21
C ARG A 230 -20.81 5.00 28.69
N THR A 231 -20.26 5.26 27.51
CA THR A 231 -19.23 4.41 26.91
C THR A 231 -18.01 5.24 26.57
N THR A 232 -16.84 4.69 26.90
CA THR A 232 -15.56 5.21 26.43
C THR A 232 -15.01 4.21 25.42
N LEU A 233 -14.58 4.74 24.27
CA LEU A 233 -14.07 3.95 23.15
C LEU A 233 -12.56 4.17 23.03
N TYR A 234 -11.80 3.09 23.03
CA TYR A 234 -10.36 3.11 22.82
C TYR A 234 -10.02 2.40 21.51
N PRO A 235 -9.25 3.01 20.60
CA PRO A 235 -8.75 2.32 19.41
C PRO A 235 -8.01 1.03 19.78
N ASP A 236 -8.37 -0.08 19.15
CA ASP A 236 -7.63 -1.33 19.29
C ASP A 236 -6.33 -1.26 18.44
N PRO A 237 -5.14 -1.25 19.08
CA PRO A 237 -3.87 -1.15 18.36
C PRO A 237 -3.56 -2.39 17.50
N GLU A 238 -4.06 -3.58 17.84
CA GLU A 238 -3.85 -4.79 17.03
C GLU A 238 -4.61 -4.72 15.72
N LEU A 239 -5.86 -4.26 15.76
CA LEU A 239 -6.68 -4.11 14.56
C LEU A 239 -6.17 -2.97 13.66
N MET A 240 -5.62 -1.91 14.26
CA MET A 240 -4.89 -0.88 13.53
C MET A 240 -3.63 -1.43 12.88
N PHE A 241 -2.87 -2.28 13.58
CA PHE A 241 -1.68 -2.93 13.03
C PHE A 241 -2.06 -3.85 11.87
N GLU A 242 -3.10 -4.67 12.02
CA GLU A 242 -3.53 -5.64 11.03
C GLU A 242 -3.86 -4.99 9.67
N VAL A 243 -4.60 -3.88 9.65
CA VAL A 243 -4.92 -3.17 8.40
C VAL A 243 -3.68 -2.54 7.77
N LEU A 244 -2.78 -1.99 8.59
CA LEU A 244 -1.52 -1.41 8.12
C LEU A 244 -0.59 -2.49 7.57
N GLU A 245 -0.53 -3.65 8.22
CA GLU A 245 0.29 -4.78 7.82
C GLU A 245 -0.18 -5.33 6.47
N ALA A 246 -1.48 -5.57 6.32
CA ALA A 246 -2.05 -6.02 5.05
C ALA A 246 -1.74 -5.02 3.91
N GLY A 247 -1.91 -3.72 4.16
CA GLY A 247 -1.57 -2.66 3.21
C GLY A 247 -0.07 -2.64 2.87
N TYR A 248 0.80 -2.80 3.86
CA TYR A 248 2.25 -2.81 3.69
C TYR A 248 2.75 -4.04 2.94
N GLN A 249 2.34 -5.24 3.33
CA GLN A 249 2.75 -6.49 2.67
C GLN A 249 2.37 -6.49 1.19
N MET A 250 1.13 -6.08 0.86
CA MET A 250 0.68 -5.99 -0.52
C MET A 250 1.46 -4.91 -1.31
N THR A 251 1.74 -3.77 -0.69
CA THR A 251 2.54 -2.68 -1.30
C THR A 251 3.99 -3.10 -1.54
N GLN A 252 4.62 -3.75 -0.57
CA GLN A 252 5.98 -4.27 -0.70
C GLN A 252 6.06 -5.29 -1.82
N TYR A 253 5.12 -6.24 -1.86
CA TYR A 253 5.04 -7.23 -2.93
C TYR A 253 4.91 -6.58 -4.31
N ALA A 254 3.99 -5.61 -4.46
CA ALA A 254 3.82 -4.86 -5.71
C ALA A 254 5.11 -4.14 -6.14
N ALA A 255 5.80 -3.48 -5.21
CA ALA A 255 7.07 -2.81 -5.47
C ALA A 255 8.17 -3.79 -5.92
N MET A 256 8.27 -4.97 -5.29
CA MET A 256 9.23 -6.01 -5.67
C MET A 256 8.94 -6.54 -7.08
N LYS A 257 7.68 -6.84 -7.42
CA LYS A 257 7.30 -7.23 -8.79
C LYS A 257 7.56 -6.12 -9.79
N TYR A 258 7.35 -4.86 -9.43
CA TYR A 258 7.66 -3.73 -10.30
C TYR A 258 9.15 -3.66 -10.62
N MET A 259 10.02 -3.66 -9.59
CA MET A 259 11.47 -3.60 -9.78
C MET A 259 11.99 -4.81 -10.59
N PHE A 260 11.41 -5.99 -10.38
CA PHE A 260 11.69 -7.18 -11.19
C PHE A 260 11.31 -6.98 -12.66
N ASN A 261 10.10 -6.49 -12.95
CA ASN A 261 9.64 -6.24 -14.32
C ASN A 261 10.37 -5.08 -15.01
N CYS A 262 10.96 -4.15 -14.25
CA CYS A 262 11.88 -3.12 -14.74
C CYS A 262 13.27 -3.67 -15.11
N GLY A 263 13.62 -4.90 -14.69
CA GLY A 263 14.98 -5.43 -14.84
C GLY A 263 16.01 -4.78 -13.91
N ALA A 264 15.58 -4.29 -12.74
CA ALA A 264 16.46 -3.61 -11.79
C ALA A 264 17.25 -4.60 -10.91
N ASN A 265 18.41 -4.16 -10.40
CA ASN A 265 19.12 -4.87 -9.35
C ASN A 265 18.46 -4.59 -7.99
N ILE A 266 17.50 -5.44 -7.61
CA ILE A 266 16.65 -5.24 -6.43
C ILE A 266 17.46 -5.23 -5.14
N GLU A 267 18.44 -6.12 -5.00
CA GLU A 267 19.29 -6.20 -3.80
C GLU A 267 20.03 -4.88 -3.59
N GLU A 268 20.61 -4.32 -4.65
CA GLU A 268 21.32 -3.05 -4.59
C GLU A 268 20.38 -1.88 -4.25
N LEU A 269 19.17 -1.85 -4.82
CA LEU A 269 18.17 -0.82 -4.50
C LEU A 269 17.75 -0.88 -3.03
N LEU A 270 17.48 -2.08 -2.50
CA LEU A 270 17.11 -2.28 -1.09
C LEU A 270 18.27 -1.95 -0.14
N ARG A 271 19.51 -2.27 -0.53
CA ARG A 271 20.72 -1.93 0.22
C ARG A 271 20.89 -0.42 0.34
N GLN A 272 20.80 0.30 -0.79
CA GLN A 272 20.87 1.76 -0.80
C GLN A 272 19.72 2.41 0.00
N ALA A 273 18.51 1.87 -0.14
CA ALA A 273 17.34 2.37 0.59
C ALA A 273 17.48 2.18 2.12
N THR A 274 17.97 1.02 2.54
CA THR A 274 18.25 0.73 3.96
C THR A 274 19.34 1.64 4.52
N MET A 275 20.45 1.80 3.80
CA MET A 275 21.52 2.74 4.18
C MET A 275 20.99 4.17 4.30
N TRP A 276 20.17 4.61 3.35
CA TRP A 276 19.54 5.91 3.40
C TRP A 276 18.73 6.07 4.70
N LEU A 277 17.82 5.14 5.00
CA LEU A 277 16.99 5.23 6.21
C LEU A 277 17.84 5.24 7.48
N ALA A 278 18.87 4.38 7.57
CA ALA A 278 19.77 4.30 8.71
C ALA A 278 20.56 5.60 8.98
N ASN A 279 20.69 6.46 7.98
CA ASN A 279 21.32 7.78 8.08
C ASN A 279 20.32 8.92 8.36
N HIS A 280 19.01 8.66 8.30
CA HIS A 280 17.98 9.70 8.43
C HIS A 280 17.11 9.57 9.69
N ILE A 281 17.10 8.41 10.35
CA ILE A 281 16.33 8.19 11.58
C ILE A 281 17.12 8.53 12.85
N THR A 282 16.39 8.96 13.88
CA THR A 282 16.87 9.00 15.26
C THR A 282 16.72 7.63 15.90
N TYR A 283 17.80 7.11 16.47
CA TYR A 283 17.79 5.86 17.20
C TYR A 283 17.40 6.10 18.66
N LYS A 284 16.64 5.16 19.24
CA LYS A 284 16.34 5.15 20.67
C LYS A 284 17.64 5.01 21.48
N GLU A 285 17.64 5.55 22.70
CA GLU A 285 18.73 5.34 23.64
C GLU A 285 18.98 3.83 23.87
N GLY A 286 20.23 3.41 23.90
CA GLY A 286 20.61 2.00 24.03
C GLY A 286 20.53 1.17 22.74
N ALA A 287 20.23 1.78 21.58
CA ALA A 287 20.29 1.08 20.31
C ALA A 287 21.70 0.50 20.03
N ASN A 288 21.75 -0.72 19.50
CA ASN A 288 23.00 -1.44 19.26
C ASN A 288 23.85 -0.73 18.18
N LEU A 289 25.00 -0.16 18.60
CA LEU A 289 25.87 0.63 17.73
C LEU A 289 26.45 -0.17 16.55
N GLU A 290 26.83 -1.43 16.77
CA GLU A 290 27.36 -2.30 15.71
C GLU A 290 26.32 -2.53 14.60
N THR A 291 25.05 -2.73 14.98
CA THR A 291 23.94 -2.87 14.05
C THR A 291 23.73 -1.59 13.25
N ILE A 292 23.82 -0.43 13.90
CA ILE A 292 23.71 0.88 13.24
C ILE A 292 24.83 1.07 12.22
N GLU A 293 26.07 0.79 12.60
CA GLU A 293 27.24 0.90 11.72
C GLU A 293 27.15 -0.06 10.53
N ARG A 294 26.68 -1.29 10.76
CA ARG A 294 26.42 -2.27 9.70
C ARG A 294 25.38 -1.77 8.71
N LEU A 295 24.25 -1.26 9.20
CA LEU A 295 23.18 -0.73 8.35
C LEU A 295 23.65 0.50 7.55
N ARG A 296 24.43 1.39 8.18
CA ARG A 296 24.98 2.59 7.51
C ARG A 296 26.06 2.29 6.49
N SER A 297 26.84 1.23 6.69
CA SER A 297 27.89 0.81 5.75
C SER A 297 27.36 0.00 4.56
N GLY A 298 26.13 -0.50 4.65
CA GLY A 298 25.53 -1.36 3.63
C GLY A 298 26.24 -2.71 3.47
N ARG A 299 27.00 -3.15 4.47
CA ARG A 299 27.65 -4.47 4.48
C ARG A 299 26.61 -5.52 4.83
N VAL A 300 26.19 -6.32 3.86
CA VAL A 300 25.45 -7.57 4.10
C VAL A 300 26.46 -8.56 4.68
N GLY A 301 26.11 -9.22 5.78
CA GLY A 301 27.04 -9.99 6.60
C GLY A 301 27.89 -10.97 5.80
N GLN A 302 29.18 -10.67 5.66
CA GLN A 302 30.17 -11.72 5.79
C GLN A 302 30.12 -12.12 7.25
N THR A 303 29.34 -13.15 7.56
CA THR A 303 29.58 -13.89 8.79
C THR A 303 31.05 -14.29 8.74
N SER A 304 31.83 -13.81 9.70
CA SER A 304 33.14 -14.36 9.95
C SER A 304 32.93 -15.86 10.14
N ASN A 305 33.25 -16.65 9.10
CA ASN A 305 33.45 -18.07 9.27
C ASN A 305 34.63 -18.19 10.23
N GLY A 306 34.30 -18.25 11.53
CA GLY A 306 35.24 -18.55 12.58
C GLY A 306 35.84 -19.90 12.24
N GLU A 307 37.14 -19.87 12.01
CA GLU A 307 38.01 -21.04 12.01
C GLU A 307 37.66 -21.89 13.24
N ARG A 308 37.24 -23.13 12.98
CA ARG A 308 37.31 -24.24 13.93
C ARG A 308 38.39 -25.18 13.45
#